data_AF-A0ABC8S9L6-F1
#
_entry.id   AF-A0ABC8S9L6-F1
#
_cell.length_a   1.000
_cell.length_b   1.000
_cell.length_c   1.000
_cell.angle_alpha   90.00
_cell.angle_beta   90.00
_cell.angle_gamma   90.00
#
_symmetry.space_group_name_H-M   'P 1'
#
loop_
_entity.id
_entity.type
_entity.pdbx_description
1 polymer ?
#
loop_
_entity_poly.entity_id
_entity_poly.type
_entity_poly.pdbx_seq_one_letter_code
_entity_poly.pdbx_strand_id
1 'polypeptide(L)'
;MFLAIYDGKTLQIASSFLLSLTLTQSHTVILKQTRPLSPFFIVLMESPQSSIKALVKEIKEEMFSNLDLYSIFSPSAYDTACLAMIPDPGQDDRPMFKNCLNWILDNQKEEGFWGESNLDGVPSIETLPTTLACMVTLKTWSVGEENIEKGLAFLHANTGMLVEVNKHHFPHWITIVFPAMVELAQATGLELLFPDELKGLVSNILLEKHQFLKM
;
A
#
# COMPACT_ATOMS: atom_id res chain seq x y z
N MET A 1 15.60 47.67 -2.54
CA MET A 1 15.88 48.80 -1.63
C MET A 1 15.06 48.56 -0.37
N PHE A 2 15.71 48.16 0.74
CA PHE A 2 15.03 47.80 1.98
C PHE A 2 14.98 49.03 2.90
N LEU A 3 13.84 49.30 3.53
CA LEU A 3 13.74 50.28 4.61
C LEU A 3 13.78 49.53 5.95
N ALA A 4 14.79 49.85 6.75
CA ALA A 4 14.92 49.36 8.12
C ALA A 4 14.43 50.45 9.07
N ILE A 5 13.56 50.10 10.02
CA ILE A 5 13.10 51.01 11.07
C ILE A 5 13.49 50.40 12.41
N TYR A 6 14.12 51.20 13.26
CA TYR A 6 14.64 50.83 14.58
C TYR A 6 13.96 51.71 15.63
N ASP A 7 13.37 51.11 16.68
CA ASP A 7 12.67 51.85 17.73
C ASP A 7 13.40 51.91 19.09
N GLY A 8 14.63 51.40 19.14
CA GLY A 8 15.45 51.44 20.36
C GLY A 8 15.47 50.17 21.21
N LYS A 9 14.70 49.11 20.87
CA LYS A 9 14.92 47.76 21.47
C LYS A 9 15.08 46.59 20.48
N THR A 10 14.52 46.67 19.27
CA THR A 10 14.68 45.59 18.27
C THR A 10 14.65 46.14 16.85
N LEU A 11 15.43 45.53 15.93
CA LEU A 11 15.46 45.89 14.51
C LEU A 11 14.65 44.88 13.69
N GLN A 12 13.69 45.35 12.89
CA GLN A 12 12.94 44.51 11.94
C GLN A 12 13.14 44.97 10.50
N ILE A 13 13.34 44.01 9.60
CA ILE A 13 13.50 44.21 8.15
C ILE A 13 12.34 43.50 7.47
N ALA A 14 11.48 44.24 6.77
CA ALA A 14 10.36 43.67 6.02
C ALA A 14 10.54 43.88 4.51
N SER A 15 10.28 42.83 3.73
CA SER A 15 10.12 42.91 2.27
C SER A 15 8.76 43.51 1.90
N SER A 16 8.68 44.19 0.76
CA SER A 16 7.62 45.16 0.39
C SER A 16 6.26 44.56 0.01
N PHE A 17 5.72 43.61 0.77
CA PHE A 17 4.32 43.21 0.68
C PHE A 17 3.71 43.19 2.08
N LEU A 18 3.45 44.39 2.61
CA LEU A 18 2.55 44.63 3.76
C LEU A 18 1.22 45.18 3.18
N LEU A 19 0.04 45.06 3.77
CA LEU A 19 -0.32 45.08 5.19
C LEU A 19 -1.73 44.49 5.40
N SER A 20 -1.87 43.84 6.54
CA SER A 20 -3.03 43.32 7.28
C SER A 20 -4.27 44.22 7.40
N LEU A 21 -5.41 43.59 7.69
CA LEU A 21 -6.39 44.16 8.63
C LEU A 21 -6.60 43.19 9.81
N THR A 22 -6.25 43.66 11.02
CA THR A 22 -6.48 42.99 12.30
C THR A 22 -7.84 43.36 12.90
N LEU A 23 -8.45 42.40 13.61
CA LEU A 23 -9.68 42.52 14.39
C LEU A 23 -9.68 43.74 15.35
N THR A 24 -10.82 44.41 15.43
CA THR A 24 -11.31 44.99 16.69
C THR A 24 -12.81 44.80 16.87
N GLN A 25 -13.15 44.72 18.15
CA GLN A 25 -14.38 44.33 18.81
C GLN A 25 -15.48 45.40 18.70
N SER A 26 -16.74 44.95 18.69
CA SER A 26 -17.92 45.63 19.23
C SER A 26 -18.60 46.82 18.48
N HIS A 27 -19.90 46.60 18.25
CA HIS A 27 -21.03 47.55 18.10
C HIS A 27 -21.13 48.46 16.86
N THR A 28 -22.10 48.08 16.01
CA THR A 28 -23.04 48.90 15.23
C THR A 28 -22.55 50.24 14.65
N VAL A 29 -22.29 50.27 13.33
CA VAL A 29 -22.54 51.46 12.50
C VAL A 29 -23.24 51.01 11.22
N ILE A 30 -24.52 51.37 11.12
CA ILE A 30 -25.32 51.27 9.90
C ILE A 30 -24.87 52.39 8.97
N LEU A 31 -24.38 52.05 7.76
CA LEU A 31 -24.40 52.97 6.63
C LEU A 31 -25.12 52.30 5.46
N LYS A 32 -26.34 52.78 5.23
CA LYS A 32 -27.15 52.52 4.04
C LYS A 32 -26.36 52.96 2.81
N GLN A 33 -26.09 52.05 1.88
CA GLN A 33 -25.92 52.44 0.49
C GLN A 33 -26.60 51.44 -0.44
N THR A 34 -27.59 51.97 -1.13
CA THR A 34 -28.51 51.33 -2.06
C THR A 34 -27.83 51.07 -3.40
N ARG A 35 -27.81 49.80 -3.83
CA ARG A 35 -28.01 49.33 -5.23
C ARG A 35 -28.02 47.79 -5.27
N PRO A 36 -28.79 47.18 -6.18
CA PRO A 36 -29.22 45.79 -6.04
C PRO A 36 -28.10 44.80 -6.34
N LEU A 37 -28.07 43.75 -5.52
CA LEU A 37 -27.22 42.57 -5.68
C LEU A 37 -27.55 41.88 -7.02
N SER A 38 -26.51 41.57 -7.81
CA SER A 38 -26.61 40.53 -8.83
C SER A 38 -26.84 39.18 -8.13
N PRO A 39 -27.79 38.34 -8.59
CA PRO A 39 -28.12 37.09 -7.94
C PRO A 39 -27.04 36.01 -8.05
N PHE A 40 -25.92 36.28 -8.74
CA PHE A 40 -24.88 35.29 -9.05
C PHE A 40 -23.68 35.26 -8.09
N PHE A 41 -23.63 36.13 -7.07
CA PHE A 41 -22.50 36.19 -6.13
C PHE A 41 -22.83 35.66 -4.72
N ILE A 42 -23.70 34.66 -4.63
CA ILE A 42 -23.73 33.75 -3.48
C ILE A 42 -23.00 32.48 -3.92
N VAL A 43 -21.70 32.59 -4.14
CA VAL A 43 -20.85 31.41 -3.98
C VAL A 43 -20.86 31.17 -2.47
N LEU A 44 -21.58 30.12 -2.06
CA LEU A 44 -21.61 29.60 -0.71
C LEU A 44 -20.17 29.31 -0.26
N MET A 45 -19.51 30.30 0.32
CA MET A 45 -18.37 30.08 1.19
C MET A 45 -18.94 29.36 2.41
N GLU A 46 -18.97 28.03 2.35
CA GLU A 46 -19.18 27.22 3.53
C GLU A 46 -18.17 27.66 4.59
N SER A 47 -18.66 27.91 5.79
CA SER A 47 -17.80 28.24 6.93
C SER A 47 -16.83 27.07 7.14
N PRO A 48 -15.54 27.31 7.44
CA PRO A 48 -14.59 26.22 7.75
C PRO A 48 -15.13 25.26 8.83
N GLN A 49 -15.97 25.77 9.74
CA GLN A 49 -16.64 24.98 10.77
C GLN A 49 -17.76 24.08 10.23
N SER A 50 -18.50 24.49 9.18
CA SER A 50 -19.50 23.62 8.54
C SER A 50 -18.84 22.50 7.74
N SER A 51 -17.72 22.79 7.07
CA SER A 51 -16.96 21.78 6.33
C SER A 51 -16.25 20.79 7.27
N ILE A 52 -15.68 21.23 8.40
CA ILE A 52 -15.14 20.31 9.42
C ILE A 52 -16.26 19.43 10.01
N LYS A 53 -17.43 20.01 10.32
CA LYS A 53 -18.56 19.22 10.85
C LYS A 53 -19.08 18.21 9.83
N ALA A 54 -19.10 18.56 8.55
CA ALA A 54 -19.46 17.65 7.47
C ALA A 54 -18.46 16.49 7.38
N LEU A 55 -17.15 16.78 7.33
CA LEU A 55 -16.10 15.76 7.32
C LEU A 55 -16.13 14.84 8.55
N VAL A 56 -16.34 15.41 9.75
CA VAL A 56 -16.46 14.61 10.98
C VAL A 56 -17.70 13.72 10.94
N LYS A 57 -18.79 14.20 10.32
CA LYS A 57 -20.00 13.40 10.14
C LYS A 57 -19.75 12.27 9.14
N GLU A 58 -19.10 12.55 8.02
CA GLU A 58 -18.71 11.57 7.01
C GLU A 58 -17.81 10.47 7.58
N ILE A 59 -16.75 10.82 8.31
CA ILE A 59 -15.89 9.85 9.00
C ILE A 59 -16.70 9.00 9.99
N LYS A 60 -17.64 9.59 10.73
CA LYS A 60 -18.48 8.83 11.66
C LYS A 60 -19.43 7.89 10.93
N GLU A 61 -19.99 8.33 9.81
CA GLU A 61 -20.87 7.49 9.00
C GLU A 61 -20.08 6.35 8.36
N GLU A 62 -18.90 6.61 7.80
CA GLU A 62 -18.01 5.58 7.28
C GLU A 62 -17.54 4.61 8.36
N MET A 63 -17.10 5.07 9.54
CA MET A 63 -16.55 4.18 10.56
C MET A 63 -17.61 3.40 11.35
N PHE A 64 -18.81 3.94 11.52
CA PHE A 64 -19.81 3.40 12.46
C PHE A 64 -21.12 2.93 11.83
N SER A 65 -21.33 3.12 10.52
CA SER A 65 -22.50 2.55 9.82
C SER A 65 -22.15 1.16 9.31
N ASN A 66 -22.88 0.12 9.75
CA ASN A 66 -22.87 -1.28 9.28
C ASN A 66 -21.69 -1.63 8.35
N LEU A 67 -20.49 -1.55 8.92
CA LEU A 67 -19.26 -1.63 8.17
C LEU A 67 -19.12 -3.07 7.72
N ASP A 68 -19.26 -3.29 6.42
CA ASP A 68 -18.79 -4.55 5.87
C ASP A 68 -17.26 -4.51 5.96
N LEU A 69 -16.71 -5.04 7.05
CA LEU A 69 -15.26 -5.06 7.31
C LEU A 69 -14.50 -5.69 6.13
N TYR A 70 -15.16 -6.56 5.35
CA TYR A 70 -14.60 -7.17 4.15
C TYR A 70 -14.43 -6.18 2.99
N SER A 71 -15.12 -5.03 2.99
CA SER A 71 -14.96 -3.97 1.99
C SER A 71 -13.78 -3.03 2.27
N ILE A 72 -13.24 -3.04 3.49
CA ILE A 72 -12.15 -2.15 3.92
C ILE A 72 -10.78 -2.81 3.75
N PHE A 73 -10.72 -4.12 3.93
CA PHE A 73 -9.48 -4.88 3.82
C PHE A 73 -9.45 -5.67 2.51
N SER A 74 -8.50 -5.33 1.65
CA SER A 74 -8.19 -6.17 0.49
C SER A 74 -7.73 -7.56 0.98
N PRO A 75 -8.19 -8.66 0.37
CA PRO A 75 -7.70 -9.99 0.70
C PRO A 75 -6.19 -10.09 0.48
N SER A 76 -5.46 -10.57 1.49
CA SER A 76 -4.04 -10.87 1.36
C SER A 76 -3.88 -12.20 0.62
N ALA A 77 -3.38 -12.16 -0.61
CA ALA A 77 -3.11 -13.36 -1.40
C ALA A 77 -2.06 -14.27 -0.73
N TYR A 78 -1.08 -13.69 -0.02
CA TYR A 78 -0.06 -14.43 0.72
C TYR A 78 -0.67 -15.24 1.87
N ASP A 79 -1.53 -14.62 2.68
CA ASP A 79 -2.17 -15.31 3.80
C ASP A 79 -3.19 -16.34 3.30
N THR A 80 -3.89 -16.02 2.21
CA THR A 80 -4.81 -16.95 1.54
C THR A 80 -4.08 -18.19 1.03
N ALA A 81 -2.89 -18.02 0.45
CA ALA A 81 -2.01 -19.11 0.03
C ALA A 81 -1.55 -19.98 1.22
N CYS A 82 -1.15 -19.34 2.32
CA CYS A 82 -0.78 -20.05 3.55
C CYS A 82 -1.92 -20.91 4.09
N LEU A 83 -3.15 -20.37 4.14
CA LEU A 83 -4.33 -21.12 4.58
C LEU A 83 -4.67 -22.27 3.63
N ALA A 84 -4.56 -22.03 2.33
CA ALA A 84 -4.84 -23.03 1.30
C ALA A 84 -3.85 -24.20 1.31
N MET A 85 -2.65 -24.08 1.90
CA MET A 85 -1.70 -25.19 2.04
C MET A 85 -2.06 -26.18 3.15
N ILE A 86 -2.97 -25.83 4.07
CA ILE A 86 -3.28 -26.68 5.24
C ILE A 86 -4.07 -27.92 4.76
N PRO A 87 -3.58 -29.15 4.96
CA PRO A 87 -4.31 -30.36 4.58
C PRO A 87 -5.51 -30.59 5.49
N ASP A 88 -6.55 -31.23 4.95
CA ASP A 88 -7.70 -31.66 5.75
C ASP A 88 -7.27 -32.78 6.72
N PRO A 89 -7.50 -32.65 8.04
CA PRO A 89 -7.05 -33.63 9.03
C PRO A 89 -7.55 -35.06 8.83
N GLY A 90 -8.62 -35.26 8.05
CA GLY A 90 -9.15 -36.57 7.71
C GLY A 90 -8.84 -37.03 6.28
N GLN A 91 -8.30 -36.15 5.42
CA GLN A 91 -8.06 -36.39 3.99
C GLN A 91 -6.86 -35.57 3.51
N ASP A 92 -5.66 -36.14 3.55
CA ASP A 92 -4.42 -35.44 3.18
C ASP A 92 -4.33 -35.06 1.68
N ASP A 93 -5.26 -35.53 0.85
CA ASP A 93 -5.31 -35.27 -0.60
C ASP A 93 -6.09 -34.00 -0.97
N ARG A 94 -6.54 -33.21 0.01
CA ARG A 94 -7.26 -31.96 -0.22
C ARG A 94 -6.96 -30.89 0.83
N PRO A 95 -7.13 -29.60 0.49
CA PRO A 95 -6.99 -28.53 1.46
C PRO A 95 -8.19 -28.51 2.43
N MET A 96 -7.90 -28.18 3.69
CA MET A 96 -8.90 -27.87 4.72
C MET A 96 -9.76 -26.67 4.28
N PHE A 97 -9.14 -25.66 3.67
CA PHE A 97 -9.78 -24.41 3.23
C PHE A 97 -9.87 -24.32 1.71
N LYS A 98 -10.75 -25.13 1.10
CA LYS A 98 -10.94 -25.20 -0.37
C LYS A 98 -11.23 -23.84 -1.03
N ASN A 99 -11.97 -22.96 -0.35
CA ASN A 99 -12.30 -21.64 -0.89
C ASN A 99 -11.07 -20.76 -1.07
N CYS A 100 -10.05 -20.91 -0.22
CA CYS A 100 -8.78 -20.19 -0.37
C CYS A 100 -8.04 -20.66 -1.63
N LEU A 101 -8.02 -21.97 -1.90
CA LEU A 101 -7.42 -22.52 -3.12
C LEU A 101 -8.13 -22.01 -4.38
N ASN A 102 -9.46 -22.04 -4.39
CA ASN A 102 -10.25 -21.52 -5.52
C ASN A 102 -10.00 -20.02 -5.72
N TRP A 103 -9.96 -19.25 -4.64
CA TRP A 103 -9.66 -17.82 -4.72
C TRP A 103 -8.30 -17.56 -5.38
N ILE A 104 -7.26 -18.35 -5.05
CA ILE A 104 -5.94 -18.21 -5.68
C ILE A 104 -6.02 -18.45 -7.19
N LEU A 105 -6.71 -19.51 -7.62
CA LEU A 105 -6.91 -19.81 -9.05
C LEU A 105 -7.59 -18.66 -9.80
N ASP A 106 -8.60 -18.05 -9.16
CA ASP A 106 -9.46 -17.05 -9.80
C ASP A 106 -8.92 -15.60 -9.73
N ASN A 107 -7.90 -15.33 -8.90
CA ASN A 107 -7.43 -13.96 -8.61
C ASN A 107 -5.97 -13.70 -9.01
N GLN A 108 -5.41 -14.49 -9.93
CA GLN A 108 -4.13 -14.13 -10.57
C GLN A 108 -4.34 -12.94 -11.50
N LYS A 109 -3.45 -11.93 -11.41
CA LYS A 109 -3.48 -10.80 -12.36
C LYS A 109 -3.03 -11.25 -13.76
N GLU A 110 -3.40 -10.48 -14.78
CA GLU A 110 -3.06 -10.77 -16.18
C GLU A 110 -1.54 -10.89 -16.40
N GLU A 111 -0.75 -10.10 -15.66
CA GLU A 111 0.71 -10.11 -15.69
C GLU A 111 1.34 -11.32 -14.96
N GLY A 112 0.52 -12.19 -14.37
CA GLY A 112 0.96 -13.47 -13.80
C GLY A 112 1.29 -13.45 -12.31
N PHE A 113 1.14 -12.33 -11.61
CA PHE A 113 1.42 -12.24 -10.17
C PHE A 113 0.17 -12.20 -9.30
N TRP A 114 0.37 -12.42 -8.00
CA TRP A 114 -0.61 -12.14 -6.96
C TRP A 114 -0.08 -11.05 -6.01
N GLY A 115 -0.99 -10.29 -5.43
CA GLY A 115 -0.69 -9.17 -4.54
C GLY A 115 -1.00 -7.82 -5.17
N GLU A 116 -0.55 -6.75 -4.53
CA GLU A 116 -0.92 -5.38 -4.90
C GLU A 116 0.07 -4.74 -5.87
N SER A 117 -0.46 -3.82 -6.67
CA SER A 117 0.30 -2.94 -7.57
C SER A 117 0.06 -1.49 -7.16
N ASN A 118 1.03 -0.60 -7.41
CA ASN A 118 0.82 0.83 -7.20
C ASN A 118 -0.18 1.41 -8.24
N LEU A 119 -0.46 2.71 -8.13
CA LEU A 119 -1.38 3.42 -9.03
C LEU A 119 -0.97 3.37 -10.51
N ASP A 120 0.33 3.20 -10.78
CA ASP A 120 0.88 3.09 -12.13
C ASP A 120 0.91 1.64 -12.65
N GLY A 121 0.31 0.70 -11.90
CA GLY A 121 0.30 -0.73 -12.24
C GLY A 121 1.62 -1.45 -11.98
N VAL A 122 2.61 -0.79 -11.37
CA VAL A 122 3.89 -1.42 -11.06
C VAL A 122 3.73 -2.33 -9.84
N PRO A 123 4.11 -3.62 -9.93
CA PRO A 123 4.05 -4.55 -8.81
C PRO A 123 4.87 -4.05 -7.62
N SER A 124 4.36 -4.26 -6.40
CA SER A 124 5.17 -4.02 -5.19
C SER A 124 6.19 -5.13 -4.99
N ILE A 125 7.22 -4.90 -4.18
CA ILE A 125 8.19 -5.95 -3.84
C ILE A 125 7.55 -7.14 -3.09
N GLU A 126 6.42 -6.91 -2.41
CA GLU A 126 5.66 -7.93 -1.68
C GLU A 126 5.01 -8.96 -2.61
N THR A 127 4.85 -8.63 -3.90
CA THR A 127 4.33 -9.55 -4.91
C THR A 127 5.26 -10.74 -5.15
N LEU A 128 6.57 -10.61 -4.88
CA LEU A 128 7.53 -11.70 -5.03
C LEU A 128 7.24 -12.88 -4.07
N PRO A 129 7.29 -12.71 -2.73
CA PRO A 129 6.93 -13.79 -1.81
C PRO A 129 5.47 -14.22 -1.94
N THR A 130 4.56 -13.29 -2.26
CA THR A 130 3.13 -13.57 -2.47
C THR A 130 2.91 -14.51 -3.64
N THR A 131 3.53 -14.23 -4.79
CA THR A 131 3.42 -15.07 -6.00
C THR A 131 4.05 -16.43 -5.78
N LEU A 132 5.20 -16.49 -5.11
CA LEU A 132 5.81 -17.77 -4.71
C LEU A 132 4.87 -18.60 -3.82
N ALA A 133 4.27 -17.99 -2.79
CA ALA A 133 3.33 -18.69 -1.91
C ALA A 133 2.14 -19.25 -2.69
N CYS A 134 1.51 -18.45 -3.57
CA CYS A 134 0.42 -18.92 -4.42
C CYS A 134 0.83 -20.09 -5.31
N MET A 135 1.98 -20.01 -6.00
CA MET A 135 2.46 -21.10 -6.85
C MET A 135 2.79 -22.37 -6.05
N VAL A 136 3.39 -22.23 -4.86
CA VAL A 136 3.64 -23.36 -3.95
C VAL A 136 2.33 -24.05 -3.61
N THR A 137 1.31 -23.29 -3.23
CA THR A 137 -0.02 -23.82 -2.93
C THR A 137 -0.60 -24.57 -4.13
N LEU A 138 -0.57 -23.97 -5.32
CA LEU A 138 -1.08 -24.60 -6.55
C LEU A 138 -0.33 -25.91 -6.87
N LYS A 139 1.00 -25.89 -6.75
CA LYS A 139 1.86 -27.05 -6.95
C LYS A 139 1.58 -28.16 -5.93
N THR A 140 1.37 -27.79 -4.67
CA THR A 140 1.07 -28.73 -3.57
C THR A 140 -0.17 -29.56 -3.86
N TRP A 141 -1.20 -28.93 -4.44
CA TRP A 141 -2.46 -29.60 -4.79
C TRP A 141 -2.52 -30.08 -6.24
N SER A 142 -1.43 -29.97 -7.00
CA SER A 142 -1.34 -30.36 -8.41
C SER A 142 -2.45 -29.75 -9.29
N VAL A 143 -2.70 -28.45 -9.11
CA VAL A 143 -3.68 -27.66 -9.88
C VAL A 143 -3.05 -26.39 -10.43
N GLY A 144 -3.70 -25.75 -11.41
CA GLY A 144 -3.32 -24.41 -11.88
C GLY A 144 -1.95 -24.36 -12.56
N GLU A 145 -1.60 -25.36 -13.37
CA GLU A 145 -0.29 -25.40 -14.09
C GLU A 145 -0.06 -24.13 -14.93
N GLU A 146 -1.08 -23.66 -15.66
CA GLU A 146 -1.00 -22.41 -16.43
C GLU A 146 -0.73 -21.20 -15.53
N ASN A 147 -1.34 -21.16 -14.35
CA ASN A 147 -1.11 -20.08 -13.39
C ASN A 147 0.35 -20.12 -12.87
N ILE A 148 0.89 -21.31 -12.62
CA ILE A 148 2.28 -21.49 -12.20
C ILE A 148 3.23 -21.01 -13.32
N GLU A 149 2.98 -21.38 -14.57
CA GLU A 149 3.80 -20.92 -15.71
C GLU A 149 3.81 -19.39 -15.84
N LYS A 150 2.64 -18.75 -15.71
CA LYS A 150 2.53 -17.27 -15.69
C LYS A 150 3.28 -16.65 -14.51
N GLY A 151 3.18 -17.25 -13.32
CA GLY A 151 3.90 -16.79 -12.12
C GLY A 151 5.41 -16.89 -12.27
N LEU A 152 5.91 -17.97 -12.88
CA LEU A 152 7.33 -18.14 -13.19
C LEU A 152 7.81 -17.08 -14.19
N ALA A 153 7.03 -16.85 -15.26
CA ALA A 153 7.32 -15.80 -16.24
C ALA A 153 7.39 -14.41 -15.59
N PHE A 154 6.44 -14.10 -14.70
CA PHE A 154 6.43 -12.88 -13.91
C PHE A 154 7.71 -12.73 -13.06
N LEU A 155 8.06 -13.75 -12.27
CA LEU A 155 9.23 -13.71 -11.40
C LEU A 155 10.51 -13.51 -12.21
N HIS A 156 10.65 -14.25 -13.31
CA HIS A 156 11.81 -14.14 -14.18
C HIS A 156 11.96 -12.72 -14.76
N ALA A 157 10.86 -12.10 -15.20
CA ALA A 157 10.89 -10.76 -15.79
C ALA A 157 11.08 -9.63 -14.76
N ASN A 158 10.55 -9.77 -13.54
CA ASN A 158 10.39 -8.63 -12.62
C ASN A 158 11.32 -8.67 -11.39
N THR A 159 11.82 -9.84 -10.97
CA THR A 159 12.58 -9.94 -9.71
C THR A 159 13.79 -9.00 -9.69
N GLY A 160 14.54 -8.90 -10.79
CA GLY A 160 15.74 -8.06 -10.86
C GLY A 160 15.44 -6.59 -10.67
N MET A 161 14.44 -6.09 -11.40
CA MET A 161 13.96 -4.71 -11.27
C MET A 161 13.44 -4.41 -9.86
N LEU A 162 12.58 -5.28 -9.32
CA LEU A 162 11.96 -5.07 -8.01
C LEU A 162 13.00 -5.05 -6.89
N VAL A 163 13.98 -5.93 -6.95
CA VAL A 163 15.09 -5.95 -5.99
C VAL A 163 15.92 -4.68 -6.10
N GLU A 164 16.31 -4.28 -7.31
CA GLU A 164 17.20 -3.13 -7.51
C GLU A 164 16.56 -1.82 -7.03
N VAL A 165 15.26 -1.64 -7.29
CA VAL A 165 14.51 -0.46 -6.84
C VAL A 165 14.40 -0.42 -5.30
N ASN A 166 14.34 -1.58 -4.63
CA ASN A 166 14.11 -1.67 -3.19
C ASN A 166 15.38 -1.96 -2.36
N LYS A 167 16.56 -2.08 -2.98
CA LYS A 167 17.82 -2.51 -2.34
C LYS A 167 18.23 -1.75 -1.09
N HIS A 168 17.78 -0.51 -0.92
CA HIS A 168 18.10 0.34 0.24
C HIS A 168 16.95 0.48 1.25
N HIS A 169 15.77 -0.06 0.93
CA HIS A 169 14.53 0.15 1.69
C HIS A 169 13.67 -1.11 1.80
N PHE A 170 14.28 -2.30 1.79
CA PHE A 170 13.51 -3.52 2.02
C PHE A 170 12.83 -3.48 3.39
N PRO A 171 11.52 -3.74 3.47
CA PRO A 171 10.90 -4.11 4.72
C PRO A 171 11.62 -5.32 5.30
N HIS A 172 12.05 -5.24 6.56
CA HIS A 172 12.83 -6.29 7.23
C HIS A 172 12.19 -7.68 7.15
N TRP A 173 10.86 -7.75 7.14
CA TRP A 173 10.15 -9.02 7.04
C TRP A 173 10.32 -9.69 5.67
N ILE A 174 10.49 -8.93 4.59
CA ILE A 174 10.74 -9.48 3.24
C ILE A 174 12.09 -10.20 3.19
N THR A 175 13.10 -9.65 3.87
CA THR A 175 14.42 -10.29 4.05
C THR A 175 14.30 -11.68 4.72
N ILE A 176 13.22 -11.97 5.44
CA ILE A 176 13.02 -13.29 6.05
C ILE A 176 12.10 -14.17 5.20
N VAL A 177 10.98 -13.60 4.76
CA VAL A 177 9.90 -14.35 4.09
C VAL A 177 10.27 -14.74 2.66
N PHE A 178 10.87 -13.83 1.89
CA PHE A 178 11.14 -14.11 0.47
C PHE A 178 12.09 -15.30 0.27
N PRO A 179 13.25 -15.40 0.94
CA PRO A 179 14.09 -16.59 0.82
C PRO A 179 13.43 -17.86 1.35
N ALA A 180 12.69 -17.76 2.45
CA ALA A 180 11.97 -18.92 2.98
C ALA A 180 10.96 -19.47 1.97
N MET A 181 10.29 -18.58 1.22
CA MET A 181 9.39 -18.98 0.14
C MET A 181 10.13 -19.54 -1.07
N VAL A 182 11.32 -19.05 -1.39
CA VAL A 182 12.18 -19.65 -2.44
C VAL A 182 12.59 -21.07 -2.05
N GLU A 183 13.04 -21.29 -0.81
CA GLU A 183 13.38 -22.61 -0.29
C GLU A 183 12.17 -23.56 -0.34
N LEU A 184 11.00 -23.09 0.08
CA LEU A 184 9.77 -23.86 0.05
C LEU A 184 9.36 -24.23 -1.37
N ALA A 185 9.38 -23.27 -2.31
CA ALA A 185 9.08 -23.51 -3.71
C ALA A 185 9.98 -24.58 -4.33
N GLN A 186 11.28 -24.52 -4.07
CA GLN A 186 12.23 -25.54 -4.53
C GLN A 186 11.93 -26.91 -3.91
N ALA A 187 11.64 -26.97 -2.60
CA ALA A 187 11.28 -28.20 -1.91
C ALA A 187 9.98 -28.84 -2.44
N THR A 188 9.03 -28.02 -2.90
CA THR A 188 7.77 -28.47 -3.54
C THR A 188 7.98 -28.83 -5.03
N GLY A 189 9.18 -28.69 -5.57
CA GLY A 189 9.52 -29.07 -6.94
C GLY A 189 9.20 -28.02 -7.99
N LEU A 190 9.17 -26.73 -7.61
CA LEU A 190 9.17 -25.62 -8.57
C LEU A 190 10.60 -25.31 -9.01
N GLU A 191 10.81 -25.28 -10.32
CA GLU A 191 12.09 -24.91 -10.92
C GLU A 191 12.19 -23.40 -11.06
N LEU A 192 12.80 -22.75 -10.07
CA LEU A 192 13.01 -21.31 -10.08
C LEU A 192 14.31 -20.95 -10.80
N LEU A 193 14.20 -20.20 -11.90
CA LEU A 193 15.33 -19.64 -12.63
C LEU A 193 15.50 -18.17 -12.26
N PHE A 194 16.39 -17.90 -11.29
CA PHE A 194 16.79 -16.54 -10.97
C PHE A 194 18.02 -16.11 -11.78
N PRO A 195 18.03 -14.88 -12.32
CA PRO A 195 19.24 -14.23 -12.83
C PRO A 195 20.40 -14.35 -11.83
N ASP A 196 21.63 -14.47 -12.33
CA ASP A 196 22.81 -14.70 -11.50
C ASP A 196 23.05 -13.58 -10.47
N GLU A 197 22.66 -12.35 -10.76
CA GLU A 197 22.74 -11.24 -9.81
C GLU A 197 21.82 -11.44 -8.58
N LEU A 198 20.69 -12.13 -8.78
CA LEU A 198 19.72 -12.43 -7.73
C LEU A 198 20.09 -13.66 -6.91
N LYS A 199 20.90 -14.57 -7.44
CA LYS A 199 21.48 -15.66 -6.64
C LYS A 199 22.35 -15.12 -5.52
N GLY A 200 23.12 -14.06 -5.81
CA GLY A 200 23.92 -13.35 -4.81
C GLY A 200 23.05 -12.68 -3.73
N LEU A 201 21.96 -12.03 -4.14
CA LEU A 201 21.01 -11.42 -3.21
C LEU A 201 20.26 -12.47 -2.37
N VAL A 202 19.68 -13.49 -2.99
CA VAL A 202 19.00 -14.58 -2.28
C VAL A 202 19.97 -15.26 -1.31
N SER A 203 21.22 -15.50 -1.72
CA SER A 203 22.25 -16.05 -0.83
C SER A 203 22.58 -15.11 0.33
N ASN A 204 22.70 -13.80 0.09
CA ASN A 204 22.96 -12.82 1.15
C ASN A 204 21.78 -12.70 2.11
N ILE A 205 20.55 -12.67 1.60
CA ILE A 205 19.35 -12.62 2.41
C ILE A 205 19.19 -13.92 3.23
N LEU A 206 19.51 -15.09 2.66
CA LEU A 206 19.58 -16.36 3.40
C LEU A 206 20.63 -16.32 4.52
N LEU A 207 21.80 -15.73 4.26
CA LEU A 207 22.85 -15.54 5.26
C LEU A 207 22.41 -14.58 6.37
N GLU A 208 21.74 -13.46 6.04
CA GLU A 208 21.18 -12.51 7.00
C GLU A 208 20.09 -13.17 7.87
N LYS A 209 19.19 -13.97 7.28
CA LYS A 209 18.20 -14.80 8.03
C LYS A 209 18.91 -15.70 9.04
N HIS A 210 19.98 -16.39 8.65
CA HIS A 210 20.74 -17.23 9.56
C HIS A 210 21.43 -16.46 10.69
N GLN A 211 21.82 -15.21 10.47
CA GLN A 211 22.37 -14.36 11.53
C GLN A 211 21.28 -13.87 12.48
N PHE A 212 20.13 -13.43 11.95
CA PHE A 212 19.01 -12.96 12.74
C PHE A 212 18.42 -14.07 13.64
N LEU A 213 18.28 -15.29 13.12
CA LEU A 213 17.73 -16.43 13.89
C LEU A 213 18.70 -17.00 14.96
N LYS A 214 19.95 -16.53 14.99
CA LYS A 214 20.96 -16.94 15.99
C LYS A 214 21.11 -15.94 17.15
N MET A 215 20.44 -14.78 17.08
CA MET A 215 20.32 -13.83 18.19
C MET A 215 19.20 -14.25 19.13
#